data_AF-A0A7S3F846-F1
#
_entry.id   AF-A0A7S3F846-F1
#
_cell.length_a   1.000
_cell.length_b   1.000
_cell.length_c   1.000
_cell.angle_alpha   90.00
_cell.angle_beta   90.00
_cell.angle_gamma   90.00
#
_symmetry.space_group_name_H-M   'P 1'
#
loop_
_entity.id
_entity.type
_entity.pdbx_description
1 polymer ?
#
loop_
_entity_poly.entity_id
_entity_poly.type
_entity_poly.pdbx_seq_one_letter_code
_entity_poly.pdbx_strand_id
1 'polypeptide(L)'
;GARAGLQQAAATEAEEDVAFQRIKNGNLVNVYTRRSEVEVERPLGMVLASRPNGKGVVVEELVDGGNAQKSRKIRVDDLLVACAPTGGEGAPEELVPCDELPFDDVMGLLGAAPECPRMRVLVEREEEASADIEALTPEQREKRMRQEYWEDQRARREARWKSGQTANTLGRPSKAITVKSGTILGEGSFGKVFEGTMRTEEGEVAVVLKRAKDGVFGAEELLTSELKISAGA
;
A
#
# COMPACT_ATOMS: atom_id res chain seq x y z
N GLY A 1 -46.39 -2.25 2.11
CA GLY A 1 -45.27 -1.30 2.03
C GLY A 1 -44.12 -1.83 2.86
N ALA A 2 -43.04 -2.20 2.17
CA ALA A 2 -41.66 -2.48 2.60
C ALA A 2 -41.37 -2.82 4.08
N ARG A 3 -41.03 -4.10 4.35
CA ARG A 3 -40.04 -4.45 5.37
C ARG A 3 -38.73 -4.76 4.64
N ALA A 4 -37.80 -3.81 4.70
CA ALA A 4 -36.44 -3.97 4.21
C ALA A 4 -35.72 -4.98 5.12
N GLY A 5 -35.49 -6.19 4.60
CA GLY A 5 -34.54 -7.13 5.18
C GLY A 5 -33.14 -6.68 4.83
N LEU A 6 -32.44 -6.08 5.79
CA LEU A 6 -30.99 -5.91 5.74
C LEU A 6 -30.36 -7.29 5.91
N GLN A 7 -30.01 -7.92 4.79
CA GLN A 7 -29.13 -9.09 4.77
C GLN A 7 -27.76 -8.65 5.26
N GLN A 8 -27.41 -9.05 6.49
CA GLN A 8 -26.03 -9.07 6.93
C GLN A 8 -25.25 -9.99 5.97
N ALA A 9 -24.33 -9.41 5.21
CA ALA A 9 -23.29 -10.18 4.54
C ALA A 9 -22.45 -10.85 5.63
N ALA A 10 -22.66 -12.15 5.82
CA ALA A 10 -21.80 -12.97 6.65
C ALA A 10 -20.39 -12.89 6.07
N ALA A 11 -19.48 -12.26 6.80
CA ALA A 11 -18.06 -12.41 6.54
C ALA A 11 -17.71 -13.84 6.93
N THR A 12 -17.47 -14.70 5.93
CA THR A 12 -16.96 -16.05 6.14
C THR A 12 -15.64 -15.93 6.92
N GLU A 13 -15.59 -16.58 8.08
CA GLU A 13 -14.41 -16.59 8.95
C GLU A 13 -13.21 -17.11 8.14
N ALA A 14 -12.12 -16.36 8.15
CA ALA A 14 -10.90 -16.78 7.47
C ALA A 14 -10.21 -17.84 8.32
N GLU A 15 -9.97 -19.02 7.75
CA GLU A 15 -9.21 -20.08 8.39
C GLU A 15 -7.71 -19.75 8.21
N GLU A 16 -7.01 -19.61 9.34
CA GLU A 16 -5.56 -19.39 9.38
C GLU A 16 -4.86 -20.75 9.36
N ASP A 17 -4.37 -21.14 8.20
CA ASP A 17 -3.70 -22.41 8.00
C ASP A 17 -2.18 -22.20 7.98
N VAL A 18 -1.49 -22.87 8.90
CA VAL A 18 -0.04 -23.11 8.91
C VAL A 18 0.85 -21.84 8.99
N ALA A 19 1.42 -21.62 10.18
CA ALA A 19 2.53 -20.68 10.37
C ALA A 19 3.88 -21.35 10.04
N PHE A 20 4.68 -20.76 9.16
CA PHE A 20 6.06 -21.13 8.92
C PHE A 20 7.00 -19.91 8.97
N GLN A 21 8.29 -20.15 9.16
CA GLN A 21 9.29 -19.09 9.30
C GLN A 21 10.07 -18.89 8.00
N ARG A 22 10.21 -17.64 7.56
CA ARG A 22 11.05 -17.26 6.40
C ARG A 22 12.03 -16.16 6.79
N ILE A 23 13.20 -16.11 6.16
CA ILE A 23 14.15 -15.00 6.33
C ILE A 23 13.85 -13.94 5.27
N LYS A 24 13.55 -12.71 5.70
CA LYS A 24 13.36 -11.55 4.83
C LYS A 24 14.20 -10.39 5.35
N ASN A 25 15.05 -9.82 4.48
CA ASN A 25 16.00 -8.75 4.82
C ASN A 25 16.87 -9.05 6.07
N GLY A 26 17.24 -10.32 6.25
CA GLY A 26 18.05 -10.77 7.39
C GLY A 26 17.29 -10.98 8.71
N ASN A 27 15.97 -10.79 8.73
CA ASN A 27 15.13 -11.07 9.89
C ASN A 27 14.27 -12.31 9.68
N LEU A 28 14.02 -13.05 10.75
CA LEU A 28 13.05 -14.14 10.78
C LEU A 28 11.63 -13.55 10.84
N VAL A 29 10.78 -13.90 9.89
CA VAL A 29 9.37 -13.50 9.87
C VAL A 29 8.48 -14.74 9.95
N ASN A 30 7.41 -14.64 10.73
CA ASN A 30 6.35 -15.64 10.73
C ASN A 30 5.42 -15.31 9.56
N VAL A 31 5.23 -16.28 8.68
CA VAL A 31 4.31 -16.23 7.56
C VAL A 31 3.21 -17.22 7.86
N TYR A 32 1.96 -16.79 7.77
CA TYR A 32 0.81 -17.68 7.83
C TYR A 32 0.10 -17.68 6.49
N THR A 33 -0.57 -18.78 6.20
CA THR A 33 -1.35 -18.91 4.99
C THR A 33 -2.82 -18.66 5.35
N ARG A 34 -3.42 -17.69 4.70
CA ARG A 34 -4.82 -17.33 4.94
C ARG A 34 -5.66 -17.74 3.75
N ARG A 35 -6.71 -18.52 4.01
CA ARG A 35 -7.71 -18.85 3.00
C ARG A 35 -8.95 -17.99 3.17
N SER A 36 -9.47 -17.49 2.06
CA SER A 36 -10.70 -16.70 2.07
C SER A 36 -11.52 -16.94 0.82
N GLU A 37 -12.81 -17.20 1.00
CA GLU A 37 -13.76 -17.27 -0.09
C GLU A 37 -14.28 -15.87 -0.42
N VAL A 38 -14.22 -15.50 -1.70
CA VAL A 38 -14.64 -14.19 -2.18
C VAL A 38 -15.58 -14.33 -3.38
N GLU A 39 -16.55 -13.44 -3.47
CA GLU A 39 -17.44 -13.36 -4.63
C GLU A 39 -17.12 -12.10 -5.44
N VAL A 40 -16.95 -12.26 -6.75
CA VAL A 40 -16.57 -11.21 -7.71
C VAL A 40 -17.48 -11.23 -8.94
N GLU A 41 -17.89 -10.07 -9.41
CA GLU A 41 -18.69 -9.92 -10.63
C GLU A 41 -17.88 -10.19 -11.89
N ARG A 42 -18.48 -10.86 -12.87
CA ARG A 42 -17.89 -11.07 -14.19
C ARG A 42 -18.09 -9.83 -15.09
N PRO A 43 -17.14 -9.49 -15.97
CA PRO A 43 -15.80 -10.09 -16.11
C PRO A 43 -14.91 -9.81 -14.89
N LEU A 44 -14.12 -10.80 -14.48
CA LEU A 44 -13.38 -10.73 -13.20
C LEU A 44 -12.33 -9.62 -13.18
N GLY A 45 -11.63 -9.38 -14.29
CA GLY A 45 -10.59 -8.35 -14.38
C GLY A 45 -9.30 -8.72 -13.64
N MET A 46 -8.82 -9.94 -13.87
CA MET A 46 -7.55 -10.46 -13.33
C MET A 46 -6.67 -10.97 -14.48
N VAL A 47 -5.36 -10.82 -14.33
CA VAL A 47 -4.34 -11.49 -15.14
C VAL A 47 -3.76 -12.60 -14.28
N LEU A 48 -3.68 -13.81 -14.83
CA LEU A 48 -3.27 -15.01 -14.11
C LEU A 48 -1.98 -15.56 -14.71
N ALA A 49 -1.07 -16.02 -13.86
CA ALA A 49 0.15 -16.70 -14.25
C ALA A 49 0.16 -18.13 -13.72
N SER A 50 0.76 -19.05 -14.48
CA SER A 50 1.02 -20.41 -14.01
C SER A 50 2.06 -20.41 -12.90
N ARG A 51 1.89 -21.27 -11.91
CA ARG A 51 2.93 -21.51 -10.92
C ARG A 51 4.15 -22.22 -11.55
N PRO A 52 5.36 -22.09 -10.97
CA PRO A 52 6.57 -22.72 -11.51
C PRO A 52 6.50 -24.25 -11.60
N ASN A 53 5.64 -24.90 -10.81
CA ASN A 53 5.39 -26.35 -10.85
C ASN A 53 4.43 -26.77 -11.98
N GLY A 54 3.91 -25.82 -12.77
CA GLY A 54 2.98 -26.07 -13.88
C GLY A 54 1.53 -26.36 -13.45
N LYS A 55 1.20 -26.18 -12.16
CA LYS A 55 -0.14 -26.48 -11.61
C LYS A 55 -0.68 -25.32 -10.79
N GLY A 56 -1.96 -25.01 -10.99
CA GLY A 56 -2.63 -23.89 -10.37
C GLY A 56 -2.14 -22.55 -10.91
N VAL A 57 -2.83 -21.49 -10.49
CA VAL A 57 -2.58 -20.14 -10.98
C VAL A 57 -2.52 -19.14 -9.84
N VAL A 58 -1.70 -18.12 -10.03
CA VAL A 58 -1.60 -16.97 -9.14
C VAL A 58 -2.07 -15.71 -9.87
N VAL A 59 -2.58 -14.74 -9.11
CA VAL A 59 -2.93 -13.42 -9.65
C VAL A 59 -1.65 -12.63 -9.90
N GLU A 60 -1.29 -12.45 -11.16
CA GLU A 60 -0.12 -11.66 -11.57
C GLU A 60 -0.43 -10.16 -11.57
N GLU A 61 -1.63 -9.79 -12.04
CA GLU A 61 -2.06 -8.39 -12.13
C GLU A 61 -3.58 -8.28 -11.98
N LEU A 62 -4.05 -7.11 -11.53
CA LEU A 62 -5.46 -6.73 -11.56
C LEU A 62 -5.68 -5.67 -12.64
N VAL A 63 -6.66 -5.90 -13.50
CA VAL A 63 -6.99 -4.95 -14.57
C VAL A 63 -7.50 -3.64 -13.96
N ASP A 64 -6.95 -2.51 -14.39
CA ASP A 64 -7.36 -1.20 -13.88
C ASP A 64 -8.83 -0.89 -14.19
N GLY A 65 -9.58 -0.48 -13.17
CA GLY A 65 -11.03 -0.33 -13.22
C GLY A 65 -11.82 -1.66 -13.29
N GLY A 66 -11.16 -2.81 -13.23
CA GLY A 66 -11.77 -4.14 -13.25
C GLY A 66 -12.53 -4.50 -11.97
N ASN A 67 -13.39 -5.52 -12.04
CA ASN A 67 -14.26 -5.90 -10.92
C ASN A 67 -13.48 -6.47 -9.73
N ALA A 68 -12.43 -7.26 -9.96
CA ALA A 68 -11.54 -7.75 -8.91
C ALA A 68 -10.85 -6.59 -8.17
N GLN A 69 -10.30 -5.61 -8.90
CA GLN A 69 -9.69 -4.41 -8.32
C GLN A 69 -10.70 -3.61 -7.48
N LYS A 70 -11.91 -3.37 -8.02
CA LYS A 70 -12.99 -2.67 -7.31
C LYS A 70 -13.45 -3.39 -6.05
N SER A 71 -13.48 -4.72 -6.08
CA SER A 71 -13.89 -5.53 -4.93
C SER A 71 -12.93 -5.38 -3.74
N ARG A 72 -11.64 -5.15 -4.01
CA ARG A 72 -10.54 -5.15 -3.04
C ARG A 72 -10.38 -6.44 -2.22
N LYS A 73 -11.07 -7.51 -2.61
CA LYS A 73 -11.03 -8.82 -1.93
C LYS A 73 -9.89 -9.69 -2.44
N ILE A 74 -9.58 -9.58 -3.73
CA ILE A 74 -8.47 -10.25 -4.40
C ILE A 74 -7.28 -9.29 -4.49
N ARG A 75 -6.06 -9.82 -4.34
CA ARG A 75 -4.79 -9.10 -4.47
C ARG A 75 -3.87 -9.82 -5.45
N VAL A 76 -2.87 -9.08 -5.93
CA VAL A 76 -1.71 -9.68 -6.61
C VAL A 76 -1.04 -10.66 -5.65
N ASP A 77 -0.52 -11.75 -6.21
CA ASP A 77 0.08 -12.91 -5.54
C ASP A 77 -0.91 -13.85 -4.82
N ASP A 78 -2.23 -13.60 -4.88
CA ASP A 78 -3.21 -14.56 -4.40
C ASP A 78 -3.18 -15.85 -5.25
N LEU A 79 -3.14 -17.01 -4.60
CA LEU A 79 -3.31 -18.32 -5.22
C LEU A 79 -4.80 -18.63 -5.38
N LEU A 80 -5.25 -18.96 -6.58
CA LEU A 80 -6.59 -19.49 -6.80
C LEU A 80 -6.62 -20.97 -6.40
N VAL A 81 -7.37 -21.28 -5.33
CA VAL A 81 -7.50 -22.65 -4.82
C VAL A 81 -8.69 -23.37 -5.40
N ALA A 82 -9.83 -22.68 -5.50
CA ALA A 82 -11.06 -23.24 -6.05
C ALA A 82 -11.96 -22.14 -6.62
N CYS A 83 -12.85 -22.48 -7.56
CA CYS A 83 -13.82 -21.53 -8.10
C CYS A 83 -15.16 -22.17 -8.50
N ALA A 84 -16.23 -21.39 -8.47
CA ALA A 84 -17.56 -21.78 -8.97
C ALA A 84 -18.36 -20.57 -9.49
N PRO A 85 -19.01 -20.67 -10.67
CA PRO A 85 -19.97 -19.66 -11.12
C PRO A 85 -21.14 -19.57 -10.14
N THR A 86 -21.72 -18.37 -9.97
CA THR A 86 -22.86 -18.13 -9.06
C THR A 86 -23.82 -17.07 -9.59
N GLY A 87 -25.05 -17.07 -9.06
CA GLY A 87 -26.07 -16.08 -9.37
C GLY A 87 -26.80 -16.30 -10.70
N GLY A 88 -26.60 -17.44 -11.36
CA GLY A 88 -27.30 -17.86 -12.58
C GLY A 88 -27.91 -19.26 -12.45
N GLU A 89 -28.74 -19.63 -13.42
CA GLU A 89 -29.33 -20.97 -13.50
C GLU A 89 -28.23 -22.01 -13.81
N GLY A 90 -28.19 -23.12 -13.08
CA GLY A 90 -27.17 -24.16 -13.24
C GLY A 90 -25.84 -23.90 -12.53
N ALA A 91 -25.75 -22.85 -11.69
CA ALA A 91 -24.59 -22.62 -10.84
C ALA A 91 -24.37 -23.79 -9.85
N PRO A 92 -23.16 -24.39 -9.80
CA PRO A 92 -22.86 -25.44 -8.83
C PRO A 92 -22.84 -24.88 -7.41
N GLU A 93 -23.31 -25.68 -6.44
CA GLU A 93 -23.33 -25.28 -5.02
C GLU A 93 -21.91 -25.27 -4.41
N GLU A 94 -21.07 -26.21 -4.84
CA GLU A 94 -19.72 -26.42 -4.34
C GLU A 94 -18.65 -25.76 -5.22
N LEU A 95 -17.58 -25.30 -4.57
CA LEU A 95 -16.38 -24.82 -5.26
C LEU A 95 -15.63 -25.99 -5.89
N VAL A 96 -15.16 -25.82 -7.12
CA VAL A 96 -14.33 -26.81 -7.81
C VAL A 96 -12.86 -26.49 -7.54
N PRO A 97 -12.08 -27.39 -6.90
CA PRO A 97 -10.65 -27.19 -6.68
C PRO A 97 -9.90 -27.05 -8.01
N CYS A 98 -8.97 -26.11 -8.07
CA CYS A 98 -8.22 -25.78 -9.28
C CYS A 98 -6.72 -25.53 -9.05
N ASP A 99 -6.23 -25.63 -7.81
CA ASP A 99 -4.82 -25.45 -7.41
C ASP A 99 -3.86 -26.50 -7.98
N GLU A 100 -4.36 -27.69 -8.32
CA GLU A 100 -3.59 -28.78 -8.89
C GLU A 100 -3.79 -28.95 -10.41
N LEU A 101 -4.62 -28.10 -11.04
CA LEU A 101 -4.95 -28.20 -12.45
C LEU A 101 -3.97 -27.41 -13.35
N PRO A 102 -3.71 -27.86 -14.59
CA PRO A 102 -3.02 -27.07 -15.61
C PRO A 102 -3.72 -25.73 -15.89
N PHE A 103 -2.96 -24.74 -16.33
CA PHE A 103 -3.48 -23.39 -16.61
C PHE A 103 -4.71 -23.37 -17.51
N ASP A 104 -4.70 -24.11 -18.62
CA ASP A 104 -5.80 -24.14 -19.58
C ASP A 104 -7.09 -24.69 -18.96
N ASP A 105 -6.98 -25.67 -18.07
CA ASP A 105 -8.12 -26.25 -17.36
C ASP A 105 -8.70 -25.25 -16.33
N VAL A 106 -7.83 -24.52 -15.62
CA VAL A 106 -8.27 -23.43 -14.73
C VAL A 106 -8.99 -22.34 -15.53
N MET A 107 -8.46 -21.94 -16.68
CA MET A 107 -9.13 -20.98 -17.57
C MET A 107 -10.48 -21.50 -18.08
N GLY A 108 -10.58 -22.79 -18.37
CA GLY A 108 -11.83 -23.46 -18.71
C GLY A 108 -12.88 -23.37 -17.59
N LEU A 109 -12.48 -23.61 -16.34
CA LEU A 109 -13.36 -23.46 -15.17
C LEU A 109 -13.81 -22.01 -14.99
N LEU A 110 -12.89 -21.04 -15.15
CA LEU A 110 -13.21 -19.63 -15.01
C LEU A 110 -14.17 -19.12 -16.10
N GLY A 111 -14.10 -19.72 -17.30
CA GLY A 111 -14.97 -19.41 -18.44
C GLY A 111 -16.30 -20.17 -18.47
N ALA A 112 -16.50 -21.16 -17.60
CA ALA A 112 -17.72 -21.96 -17.57
C ALA A 112 -18.96 -21.14 -17.16
N ALA A 113 -20.15 -21.55 -17.62
CA ALA A 113 -21.43 -20.92 -17.31
C ALA A 113 -21.42 -19.38 -17.50
N PRO A 114 -21.16 -18.87 -18.72
CA PRO A 114 -21.02 -17.43 -18.99
C PRO A 114 -22.26 -16.59 -18.62
N GLU A 115 -23.42 -17.22 -18.54
CA GLU A 115 -24.69 -16.63 -18.08
C GLU A 115 -24.70 -16.31 -16.57
N CYS A 116 -23.83 -16.93 -15.78
CA CYS A 116 -23.70 -16.62 -14.36
C CYS A 116 -22.97 -15.27 -14.18
N PRO A 117 -23.59 -14.27 -13.53
CA PRO A 117 -23.02 -12.91 -13.45
C PRO A 117 -21.85 -12.79 -12.47
N ARG A 118 -21.63 -13.78 -11.61
CA ARG A 118 -20.65 -13.74 -10.53
C ARG A 118 -19.84 -15.05 -10.47
N MET A 119 -18.69 -14.97 -9.82
CA MET A 119 -17.81 -16.10 -9.51
C MET A 119 -17.49 -16.09 -8.02
N ARG A 120 -17.68 -17.23 -7.35
CA ARG A 120 -17.07 -17.51 -6.05
C ARG A 120 -15.67 -18.07 -6.29
N VAL A 121 -14.68 -17.54 -5.59
CA VAL A 121 -13.28 -17.94 -5.69
C VAL A 121 -12.74 -18.14 -4.28
N LEU A 122 -12.20 -19.30 -3.99
CA LEU A 122 -11.37 -19.52 -2.81
C LEU A 122 -9.94 -19.10 -3.16
N VAL A 123 -9.44 -18.09 -2.46
CA VAL A 123 -8.06 -17.64 -2.59
C VAL A 123 -7.24 -17.99 -1.37
N GLU A 124 -5.97 -18.26 -1.59
CA GLU A 124 -4.97 -18.48 -0.55
C GLU A 124 -3.90 -17.39 -0.65
N ARG A 125 -3.56 -16.78 0.48
CA ARG A 125 -2.59 -15.70 0.58
C ARG A 125 -1.57 -15.99 1.67
N GLU A 126 -0.29 -15.84 1.34
CA GLU A 126 0.76 -15.70 2.35
C GLU A 126 0.64 -14.30 2.99
N GLU A 127 0.29 -14.24 4.27
CA GLU A 127 0.34 -13.01 5.04
C GLU A 127 1.51 -13.11 6.04
N GLU A 128 2.35 -12.08 6.05
CA GLU A 128 3.28 -11.91 7.15
C GLU A 128 2.45 -11.58 8.38
N ALA A 129 2.67 -12.31 9.48
CA ALA A 129 2.22 -11.86 10.79
C ALA A 129 2.74 -10.44 10.95
N SER A 130 1.84 -9.46 10.83
CA SER A 130 2.13 -8.13 11.33
C SER A 130 2.43 -8.36 12.79
N ALA A 131 3.72 -8.38 13.14
CA ALA A 131 4.15 -8.59 14.52
C ALA A 131 3.23 -7.72 15.37
N ASP A 132 2.42 -8.36 16.23
CA ASP A 132 1.44 -7.67 17.03
C ASP A 132 2.12 -6.42 17.55
N ILE A 133 1.57 -5.26 17.19
CA ILE A 133 2.16 -3.96 17.55
C ILE A 133 2.28 -3.82 19.08
N GLU A 134 1.62 -4.72 19.83
CA GLU A 134 1.64 -4.93 21.27
C GLU A 134 2.67 -5.96 21.78
N ALA A 135 3.20 -6.84 20.93
CA ALA A 135 4.25 -7.81 21.28
C ALA A 135 5.69 -7.28 21.05
N LEU A 136 5.82 -6.11 20.41
CA LEU A 136 7.12 -5.46 20.22
C LEU A 136 7.59 -4.79 21.51
N THR A 137 8.86 -4.97 21.86
CA THR A 137 9.46 -4.15 22.92
C THR A 137 9.47 -2.68 22.49
N PRO A 138 9.46 -1.71 23.43
CA PRO A 138 9.48 -0.28 23.09
C PRO A 138 10.58 0.10 22.10
N GLU A 139 11.77 -0.50 22.23
CA GLU A 139 12.92 -0.27 21.34
C GLU A 139 12.70 -0.82 19.92
N GLN A 140 12.09 -2.00 19.78
CA GLN A 140 11.78 -2.58 18.47
C GLN A 140 10.69 -1.78 17.76
N ARG A 141 9.69 -1.31 18.52
CA ARG A 141 8.64 -0.43 18.03
C ARG A 141 9.20 0.88 17.50
N GLU A 142 10.08 1.52 18.27
CA GLU A 142 10.76 2.75 17.88
C GLU A 142 11.65 2.53 16.64
N LYS A 143 12.40 1.42 16.60
CA LYS A 143 13.24 1.07 15.44
C LYS A 143 12.41 0.88 14.17
N ARG A 144 11.25 0.22 14.26
CA ARG A 144 10.34 0.01 13.14
C ARG A 144 9.69 1.31 12.68
N MET A 145 9.15 2.12 13.60
CA MET A 145 8.61 3.45 13.27
C MET A 145 9.67 4.33 12.60
N ARG A 146 10.93 4.24 13.05
CA ARG A 146 12.07 4.95 12.45
C ARG A 146 12.34 4.48 11.03
N GLN A 147 12.30 3.17 10.76
CA GLN A 147 12.48 2.63 9.42
C GLN A 147 11.36 3.07 8.47
N GLU A 148 10.11 2.91 8.87
CA GLU A 148 8.93 3.31 8.10
C GLU A 148 8.96 4.82 7.78
N TYR A 149 9.33 5.65 8.75
CA TYR A 149 9.52 7.09 8.52
C TYR A 149 10.60 7.38 7.48
N TRP A 150 11.77 6.72 7.54
CA TRP A 150 12.83 6.96 6.57
C TRP A 150 12.50 6.43 5.17
N GLU A 151 11.63 5.43 5.07
CA GLU A 151 11.09 4.94 3.80
C GLU A 151 10.07 5.92 3.21
N ASP A 152 9.12 6.40 4.01
CA ASP A 152 8.17 7.45 3.61
C ASP A 152 8.90 8.75 3.23
N GLN A 153 9.92 9.17 3.99
CA GLN A 153 10.74 10.33 3.66
C GLN A 153 11.52 10.14 2.36
N ARG A 154 12.05 8.93 2.08
CA ARG A 154 12.71 8.64 0.79
C ARG A 154 11.71 8.69 -0.36
N ALA A 155 10.54 8.06 -0.20
CA ALA A 155 9.47 8.07 -1.21
C ALA A 155 8.98 9.50 -1.49
N ARG A 156 8.80 10.33 -0.45
CA ARG A 156 8.45 11.75 -0.57
C ARG A 156 9.55 12.55 -1.26
N ARG A 157 10.82 12.34 -0.92
CA ARG A 157 11.95 13.01 -1.60
C ARG A 157 12.03 12.61 -3.07
N GLU A 158 11.80 11.35 -3.40
CA GLU A 158 11.80 10.86 -4.77
C GLU A 158 10.62 11.40 -5.58
N ALA A 159 9.41 11.41 -5.00
CA ALA A 159 8.22 12.01 -5.60
C ALA A 159 8.41 13.53 -5.83
N ARG A 160 8.99 14.22 -4.85
CA ARG A 160 9.32 15.66 -4.89
C ARG A 160 10.39 15.96 -5.96
N TRP A 161 11.40 15.11 -6.10
CA TRP A 161 12.39 15.20 -7.19
C TRP A 161 11.74 15.02 -8.56
N LYS A 162 10.91 13.98 -8.72
CA LYS A 162 10.19 13.69 -9.97
C LYS A 162 9.19 14.79 -10.35
N SER A 163 8.57 15.46 -9.37
CA SER A 163 7.63 16.56 -9.62
C SER A 163 8.30 17.91 -9.90
N GLY A 164 9.63 18.00 -9.78
CA GLY A 164 10.36 19.27 -9.92
C GLY A 164 10.06 20.29 -8.82
N GLN A 165 9.28 19.93 -7.80
CA GLN A 165 9.01 20.77 -6.64
C GLN A 165 10.22 20.73 -5.71
N THR A 166 10.85 21.86 -5.42
CA THR A 166 11.88 21.90 -4.38
C THR A 166 11.26 22.20 -3.02
N ALA A 167 11.82 21.60 -1.96
CA ALA A 167 11.34 21.60 -0.58
C ALA A 167 11.19 22.98 0.09
N ASN A 168 11.54 24.06 -0.61
CA ASN A 168 11.74 25.35 -0.01
C ASN A 168 10.65 26.29 -0.49
N THR A 169 9.70 26.51 0.42
CA THR A 169 8.71 27.59 0.42
C THR A 169 7.63 27.46 -0.67
N LEU A 170 6.42 27.05 -0.24
CA LEU A 170 5.17 27.22 -0.99
C LEU A 170 5.15 26.66 -2.43
N GLY A 171 5.85 25.55 -2.68
CA GLY A 171 5.74 24.80 -3.94
C GLY A 171 6.31 25.50 -5.17
N ARG A 172 7.24 26.47 -5.01
CA ARG A 172 7.84 27.21 -6.13
C ARG A 172 9.22 26.68 -6.55
N PRO A 173 9.61 26.83 -7.83
CA PRO A 173 10.87 26.30 -8.37
C PRO A 173 12.12 26.97 -7.79
N SER A 174 13.17 26.18 -7.57
CA SER A 174 14.44 26.56 -6.93
C SER A 174 15.16 27.78 -7.51
N LYS A 175 14.94 28.09 -8.79
CA LYS A 175 15.58 29.23 -9.48
C LYS A 175 15.11 30.60 -8.96
N ALA A 176 14.03 30.64 -8.18
CA ALA A 176 13.50 31.87 -7.61
C ALA A 176 14.11 32.22 -6.23
N ILE A 177 14.93 31.36 -5.63
CA ILE A 177 15.38 31.50 -4.24
C ILE A 177 16.90 31.72 -4.18
N THR A 178 17.32 32.77 -3.49
CA THR A 178 18.73 33.06 -3.20
C THR A 178 18.96 33.01 -1.70
N VAL A 179 19.89 32.17 -1.24
CA VAL A 179 20.35 32.15 0.16
C VAL A 179 21.35 33.29 0.35
N LYS A 180 21.17 34.13 1.37
CA LYS A 180 22.19 35.12 1.72
C LYS A 180 23.42 34.39 2.28
N SER A 181 24.56 34.51 1.62
CA SER A 181 25.80 33.87 2.07
C SER A 181 26.25 34.46 3.40
N GLY A 182 26.50 33.61 4.40
CA GLY A 182 27.09 34.01 5.70
C GLY A 182 26.10 34.23 6.85
N THR A 183 24.78 34.16 6.62
CA THR A 183 23.77 34.40 7.68
C THR A 183 23.00 33.12 8.01
N ILE A 184 23.58 32.30 8.90
CA ILE A 184 22.79 31.30 9.65
C ILE A 184 22.01 32.08 10.72
N LEU A 185 20.69 32.09 10.61
CA LEU A 185 19.80 32.72 11.59
C LEU A 185 19.77 31.91 12.90
N GLY A 186 19.96 30.59 12.79
CA GLY A 186 20.05 29.70 13.95
C GLY A 186 20.42 28.28 13.54
N GLU A 187 21.09 27.56 14.45
CA GLU A 187 21.38 26.14 14.35
C GLU A 187 20.95 25.45 15.64
N GLY A 188 20.10 24.44 15.50
CA GLY A 188 19.58 23.66 16.62
C GLY A 188 19.72 22.17 16.38
N SER A 189 19.19 21.37 17.31
CA SER A 189 19.24 19.90 17.25
C SER A 189 18.59 19.32 15.99
N PHE A 190 17.63 20.05 15.40
CA PHE A 190 16.83 19.61 14.26
C PHE A 190 17.30 20.16 12.90
N GLY A 191 18.21 21.14 12.85
CA GLY A 191 18.65 21.70 11.59
C GLY A 191 19.19 23.13 11.66
N LYS A 192 19.36 23.72 10.47
CA LYS A 192 19.83 25.10 10.28
C LYS A 192 18.76 25.95 9.62
N VAL A 193 18.69 27.21 10.03
CA VAL A 193 17.80 28.23 9.47
C VAL A 193 18.64 29.34 8.84
N PHE A 194 18.23 29.78 7.65
CA PHE A 194 18.94 30.78 6.85
C PHE A 194 18.00 31.89 6.44
N GLU A 195 18.56 33.08 6.24
CA GLU A 195 17.86 34.16 5.55
C GLU A 195 18.07 34.03 4.04
N GLY A 196 17.04 34.31 3.26
CA GLY A 196 17.13 34.36 1.81
C GLY A 196 16.18 35.40 1.22
N THR A 197 16.25 35.55 -0.09
CA THR A 197 15.28 36.30 -0.87
C THR A 197 14.62 35.37 -1.89
N MET A 198 13.34 35.61 -2.15
CA MET A 198 12.56 34.91 -3.15
C MET A 198 12.02 35.90 -4.16
N ARG A 199 12.26 35.65 -5.45
CA ARG A 199 11.69 36.42 -6.55
C ARG A 199 10.26 35.97 -6.80
N THR A 200 9.33 36.91 -6.73
CA THR A 200 7.91 36.75 -7.07
C THR A 200 7.60 37.60 -8.31
N GLU A 201 6.36 37.50 -8.81
CA GLU A 201 5.87 38.36 -9.89
C GLU A 201 5.79 39.84 -9.48
N GLU A 202 5.75 40.11 -8.17
CA GLU A 202 5.59 41.44 -7.57
C GLU A 202 6.92 42.05 -7.08
N GLY A 203 8.03 41.32 -7.16
CA GLY A 203 9.36 41.77 -6.71
C GLY A 203 10.14 40.73 -5.93
N GLU A 204 11.18 41.13 -5.21
CA GLU A 204 11.94 40.25 -4.32
C GLU A 204 11.45 40.39 -2.88
N VAL A 205 11.13 39.26 -2.24
CA VAL A 205 10.59 39.19 -0.87
C VAL A 205 11.58 38.44 0.02
N ALA A 206 11.77 38.90 1.26
CA ALA A 206 12.58 38.18 2.24
C ALA A 206 11.90 36.86 2.65
N VAL A 207 12.68 35.79 2.73
CA VAL A 207 12.20 34.46 3.13
C VAL A 207 13.14 33.82 4.15
N VAL A 208 12.56 32.98 5.00
CA VAL A 208 13.32 32.12 5.91
C VAL A 208 13.40 30.73 5.30
N LEU A 209 14.63 30.25 5.12
CA LEU A 209 14.94 28.95 4.52
C LEU A 209 15.39 27.98 5.61
N LYS A 210 15.04 26.71 5.44
CA LYS A 210 15.28 25.69 6.46
C LYS A 210 16.00 24.50 5.86
N ARG A 211 16.92 23.93 6.63
CA ARG A 211 17.61 22.68 6.28
C ARG A 211 17.59 21.74 7.48
N ALA A 212 16.78 20.70 7.38
CA ALA A 212 16.76 19.62 8.38
C ALA A 212 18.14 18.95 8.45
N LYS A 213 18.53 18.53 9.66
CA LYS A 213 19.77 17.78 9.87
C LYS A 213 19.60 16.36 9.36
N ASP A 214 20.58 15.89 8.59
CA ASP A 214 20.57 14.53 8.07
C ASP A 214 20.65 13.51 9.23
N GLY A 215 19.86 12.44 9.14
CA GLY A 215 19.86 11.35 10.13
C GLY A 215 19.10 11.62 11.44
N VAL A 216 18.46 12.78 11.60
CA VAL A 216 17.63 13.07 12.78
C VAL A 216 16.16 12.78 12.47
N PHE A 217 15.57 11.84 13.21
CA PHE A 217 14.16 11.45 13.06
C PHE A 217 13.24 12.62 13.41
N GLY A 218 12.24 12.89 12.56
CA GLY A 218 11.27 13.97 12.76
C GLY A 218 11.84 15.38 12.56
N ALA A 219 13.07 15.53 12.08
CA ALA A 219 13.74 16.82 12.00
C ALA A 219 13.03 17.80 11.06
N GLU A 220 12.48 17.35 9.92
CA GLU A 220 11.76 18.24 8.99
C GLU A 220 10.45 18.74 9.61
N GLU A 221 9.70 17.87 10.29
CA GLU A 221 8.45 18.19 10.96
C GLU A 221 8.66 19.13 12.15
N LEU A 222 9.61 18.80 13.02
CA LEU A 222 9.92 19.57 14.23
C LEU A 222 10.41 20.97 13.88
N LEU A 223 11.31 21.08 12.90
CA LEU A 223 11.80 22.36 12.37
C LEU A 223 10.67 23.18 11.73
N THR A 224 9.63 22.53 11.21
CA THR A 224 8.44 23.21 10.67
C THR A 224 7.51 23.72 11.77
N SER A 225 7.33 22.97 12.85
CA SER A 225 6.53 23.38 14.00
C SER A 225 7.17 24.51 14.80
N GLU A 226 8.49 24.51 15.00
CA GLU A 226 9.19 25.59 15.72
C GLU A 226 9.03 26.95 15.02
N LEU A 227 9.07 26.98 13.69
CA LEU A 227 8.91 28.23 12.92
C LEU A 227 7.48 28.80 12.96
N LYS A 228 6.45 27.95 13.10
CA LYS A 228 5.07 28.43 13.26
C LYS A 228 4.86 29.18 14.58
N ILE A 229 5.66 28.87 15.59
CA ILE A 229 5.61 29.52 16.91
C ILE A 229 6.28 30.91 16.84
N SER A 230 7.32 31.07 16.03
CA SER A 230 8.03 32.37 15.87
C SER A 230 7.37 33.35 14.90
N ALA A 231 6.46 32.91 14.03
CA ALA A 231 5.74 33.78 13.09
C ALA A 231 4.39 34.29 13.63
N GLY A 232 4.01 33.88 14.85
CA GLY A 232 2.78 34.26 15.55
C GLY A 232 3.02 35.01 16.86
N ALA A 233 4.17 35.66 17.02
CA ALA A 233 4.50 36.56 18.13
C ALA A 233 4.84 37.96 17.60
#